data_AF-A0A7V4IHK5-F1
#
_entry.id   AF-A0A7V4IHK5-F1
#
_cell.length_a   1.000
_cell.length_b   1.000
_cell.length_c   1.000
_cell.angle_alpha   90.00
_cell.angle_beta   90.00
_cell.angle_gamma   90.00
#
_symmetry.space_group_name_H-M   'P 1'
#
loop_
_entity.id
_entity.type
_entity.pdbx_description
1 polymer ?
#
loop_
_entity_poly.entity_id
_entity_poly.type
_entity_poly.pdbx_seq_one_letter_code
_entity_poly.pdbx_strand_id
1 'polypeptide(L)'
;MSRRWLILAALVAVAVLLFVGIPSPTTVTPPPPPVAAPVAPSPLPAAIPAEEFPRPRLLARPRPGTRPAAQETEAGEMVERPPRSTRVAEALADDNADGRRGARLLALFPELTPEEQVDVASAMAADVADADYAALAARLTDPGIPELAAAILLTDLLDRPATTRLNTLLAVARQPDHPVTDDARAMLAAQLGQDHGADWELWAKKISEWLASHPE
;
A
#
# COMPACT_ATOMS: atom_id res chain seq x y z
N MET A 1 13.95 -23.36 -42.80
CA MET A 1 12.63 -23.06 -42.20
C MET A 1 12.46 -23.92 -40.97
N SER A 2 12.61 -23.29 -39.81
CA SER A 2 12.91 -23.94 -38.53
C SER A 2 11.64 -24.48 -37.87
N ARG A 3 11.70 -25.71 -37.35
CA ARG A 3 10.63 -26.45 -36.64
C ARG A 3 9.88 -25.63 -35.56
N ARG A 4 10.47 -24.54 -35.07
CA ARG A 4 9.87 -23.59 -34.12
C ARG A 4 8.62 -22.87 -34.66
N TRP A 5 8.52 -22.62 -35.97
CA TRP A 5 7.35 -21.96 -36.56
C TRP A 5 6.12 -22.87 -36.65
N LEU A 6 6.31 -24.19 -36.80
CA LEU A 6 5.22 -25.16 -36.86
C LEU A 6 4.55 -25.37 -35.49
N ILE A 7 5.31 -25.24 -34.39
CA ILE A 7 4.77 -25.39 -33.03
C ILE A 7 3.92 -24.17 -32.65
N LEU A 8 4.34 -22.96 -33.04
CA LEU A 8 3.58 -21.74 -32.78
C LEU A 8 2.24 -21.72 -33.53
N ALA A 9 2.24 -22.15 -34.81
CA ALA A 9 1.02 -22.23 -35.61
C ALA A 9 0.03 -23.28 -35.09
N ALA A 10 0.52 -24.41 -34.56
CA ALA A 10 -0.32 -25.45 -33.98
C ALA A 10 -0.97 -25.02 -32.65
N LEU A 11 -0.27 -24.27 -31.80
CA LEU A 11 -0.82 -23.75 -30.55
C LEU A 11 -1.93 -22.71 -30.76
N VAL A 12 -1.76 -21.83 -31.75
CA VAL A 12 -2.79 -20.82 -32.09
C VAL A 12 -4.04 -21.49 -32.64
N ALA A 13 -3.91 -22.55 -33.45
CA ALA A 13 -5.06 -23.28 -33.98
C ALA A 13 -5.87 -24.00 -32.88
N VAL A 14 -5.20 -24.55 -31.85
CA VAL A 14 -5.87 -25.20 -30.71
C VAL A 14 -6.55 -24.19 -29.79
N ALA A 15 -5.94 -23.02 -29.58
CA ALA A 15 -6.53 -21.94 -28.79
C ALA A 15 -7.82 -21.38 -29.45
N VAL A 16 -7.84 -21.26 -30.78
CA VAL A 16 -9.04 -20.80 -31.51
C VAL A 16 -10.16 -21.86 -31.50
N LEU A 17 -9.82 -23.16 -31.55
CA LEU A 17 -10.81 -24.24 -31.52
C LEU A 17 -11.47 -24.42 -30.14
N LEU A 18 -10.80 -24.05 -29.05
CA LEU A 18 -11.37 -24.09 -27.70
C LEU A 18 -12.25 -22.87 -27.37
N PHE A 19 -12.12 -21.76 -28.10
CA PHE A 19 -12.91 -20.55 -27.84
C PHE A 19 -14.29 -20.54 -28.54
N VAL A 20 -14.49 -21.34 -29.59
CA VAL A 20 -15.75 -21.36 -30.36
C VAL A 20 -16.79 -22.34 -29.78
N GLY A 21 -16.42 -23.17 -28.79
CA GLY A 21 -17.25 -24.28 -28.31
C GLY A 21 -17.91 -24.11 -26.94
N ILE A 22 -17.77 -22.99 -26.24
CA ILE A 22 -18.38 -22.83 -24.91
C ILE A 22 -19.83 -22.37 -25.08
N PRO A 23 -20.85 -23.21 -24.75
CA PRO A 23 -22.23 -22.78 -24.77
C PRO A 23 -22.41 -21.65 -23.75
N SER A 24 -22.88 -20.49 -24.21
CA SER A 24 -23.26 -19.39 -23.31
C SER A 24 -24.25 -19.91 -22.27
N PRO A 25 -24.02 -19.67 -20.96
CA PRO A 25 -25.00 -20.02 -19.95
C PRO A 25 -26.30 -19.30 -20.28
N THR A 26 -27.38 -20.08 -20.45
CA THR A 26 -28.75 -19.58 -20.56
C THR A 26 -29.00 -18.56 -19.46
N THR A 27 -29.29 -17.32 -19.88
CA THR A 27 -29.73 -16.24 -19.02
C THR A 27 -31.00 -16.70 -18.30
N VAL A 28 -30.87 -17.14 -17.06
CA VAL A 28 -32.01 -17.35 -16.17
C VAL A 28 -32.52 -15.95 -15.83
N THR A 29 -33.55 -15.51 -16.55
CA THR A 29 -34.31 -14.30 -16.23
C THR A 29 -34.80 -14.43 -14.79
N PRO A 30 -34.33 -13.60 -13.85
CA PRO A 30 -34.83 -13.64 -12.49
C PRO A 30 -36.33 -13.27 -12.51
N PRO A 31 -37.14 -13.85 -11.62
CA PRO A 31 -38.54 -13.43 -11.47
C PRO A 31 -38.59 -11.93 -11.21
N PRO A 32 -39.57 -11.20 -11.77
CA PRO A 32 -39.72 -9.78 -11.50
C PRO A 32 -39.85 -9.57 -9.99
N PRO A 33 -39.15 -8.57 -9.42
CA PRO A 33 -39.28 -8.27 -8.00
C PRO A 33 -40.76 -7.97 -7.68
N PRO A 34 -41.24 -8.33 -6.47
CA PRO A 34 -42.56 -7.92 -6.04
C PRO A 34 -42.66 -6.39 -6.15
N VAL A 35 -43.73 -5.92 -6.80
CA VAL A 35 -44.06 -4.50 -6.90
C VAL A 35 -44.08 -3.93 -5.49
N ALA A 36 -43.05 -3.17 -5.14
CA ALA A 36 -42.95 -2.50 -3.86
C ALA A 36 -44.15 -1.56 -3.73
N ALA A 37 -44.95 -1.76 -2.69
CA ALA A 37 -46.01 -0.84 -2.33
C ALA A 37 -45.41 0.58 -2.17
N PRO A 38 -46.15 1.65 -2.53
CA PRO A 38 -45.68 3.02 -2.34
C PRO A 38 -45.36 3.25 -0.86
N VAL A 39 -44.07 3.42 -0.58
CA VAL A 39 -43.56 3.76 0.75
C VAL A 39 -44.08 5.16 1.07
N ALA A 40 -44.89 5.25 2.13
CA ALA A 40 -45.34 6.53 2.65
C ALA A 40 -44.13 7.38 3.07
N PRO A 41 -44.11 8.70 2.77
CA PRO A 41 -43.02 9.56 3.17
C PRO A 41 -42.88 9.56 4.70
N SER A 42 -41.70 9.20 5.20
CA SER A 42 -41.37 9.30 6.61
C SER A 42 -41.43 10.78 7.06
N PRO A 43 -42.00 11.08 8.25
CA PRO A 43 -42.00 12.42 8.78
C PRO A 43 -40.57 12.88 9.10
N LEU A 44 -40.27 14.13 8.71
CA LEU A 44 -39.02 14.82 9.03
C LEU A 44 -38.73 14.78 10.54
N PRO A 45 -37.50 14.46 10.96
CA PRO A 45 -37.11 14.60 12.36
C PRO A 45 -37.17 16.08 12.79
N ALA A 46 -37.75 16.30 13.97
CA ALA A 46 -37.91 17.60 14.59
C ALA A 46 -36.55 18.29 14.80
N ALA A 47 -36.56 19.61 14.60
CA ALA A 47 -35.43 20.50 14.83
C ALA A 47 -34.81 20.28 16.22
N ILE A 48 -33.49 20.08 16.25
CA ILE A 48 -32.70 20.01 17.48
C ILE A 48 -32.69 21.42 18.12
N PRO A 49 -32.96 21.56 19.43
CA PRO A 49 -32.84 22.84 20.12
C PRO A 49 -31.39 23.33 20.10
N ALA A 50 -31.20 24.63 19.87
CA ALA A 50 -29.90 25.28 19.97
C ALA A 50 -29.39 25.19 21.41
N GLU A 51 -28.39 24.33 21.66
CA GLU A 51 -27.65 24.35 22.91
C GLU A 51 -26.70 25.55 22.96
N GLU A 52 -26.84 26.27 24.06
CA GLU A 52 -26.16 27.50 24.43
C GLU A 52 -24.69 27.20 24.76
N PHE A 53 -23.77 27.72 23.94
CA PHE A 53 -22.33 27.59 24.17
C PHE A 53 -21.91 28.21 25.52
N PRO A 54 -21.25 27.45 26.42
CA PRO A 54 -20.68 28.02 27.62
C PRO A 54 -19.46 28.89 27.27
N ARG A 55 -19.51 30.16 27.69
CA ARG A 55 -18.43 31.14 27.53
C ARG A 55 -17.15 30.68 28.25
N PRO A 56 -15.95 30.84 27.65
CA PRO A 56 -14.70 30.54 28.32
C PRO A 56 -14.44 31.53 29.47
N ARG A 57 -14.21 30.99 30.67
CA ARG A 57 -13.74 31.74 31.84
C ARG A 57 -12.29 32.17 31.62
N LEU A 58 -12.08 33.47 31.45
CA LEU A 58 -10.79 34.14 31.64
C LEU A 58 -10.44 34.14 33.13
N LEU A 59 -9.56 33.24 33.59
CA LEU A 59 -8.93 33.36 34.90
C LEU A 59 -7.45 32.97 34.90
N ALA A 60 -6.66 33.97 35.30
CA ALA A 60 -5.45 33.92 36.13
C ALA A 60 -4.11 33.46 35.53
N ARG A 61 -3.28 34.48 35.30
CA ARG A 61 -1.81 34.47 35.20
C ARG A 61 -1.17 34.13 36.56
N PRO A 62 -0.23 33.16 36.65
CA PRO A 62 0.72 33.06 37.75
C PRO A 62 2.16 33.37 37.32
N ARG A 63 2.73 34.33 38.06
CA ARG A 63 4.10 34.71 38.42
C ARG A 63 5.36 34.21 37.64
N PRO A 64 6.36 35.10 37.47
CA PRO A 64 7.72 34.72 37.05
C PRO A 64 8.45 33.99 38.17
N GLY A 65 8.86 32.76 37.90
CA GLY A 65 9.81 31.99 38.72
C GLY A 65 11.25 32.30 38.31
N THR A 66 12.05 32.61 39.31
CA THR A 66 13.48 32.90 39.31
C THR A 66 14.28 31.85 38.53
N ARG A 67 15.05 32.30 37.52
CA ARG A 67 16.00 31.51 36.72
C ARG A 67 17.31 31.34 37.49
N PRO A 68 17.73 30.11 37.86
CA PRO A 68 19.08 29.86 38.33
C PRO A 68 20.08 30.00 37.18
N ALA A 69 21.23 30.53 37.53
CA ALA A 69 22.32 30.91 36.64
C ALA A 69 22.97 29.73 35.91
N ALA A 70 23.49 30.07 34.72
CA ALA A 70 24.57 29.47 33.98
C ALA A 70 25.31 28.30 34.64
N GLN A 71 25.27 27.15 33.97
CA GLN A 71 26.44 26.26 33.92
C GLN A 71 27.08 26.43 32.54
N GLU A 72 28.31 26.91 32.59
CA GLU A 72 29.25 26.98 31.48
C GLU A 72 29.39 25.60 30.83
N THR A 73 29.26 25.65 29.52
CA THR A 73 29.45 24.59 28.56
C THR A 73 30.91 24.16 28.56
N GLU A 74 31.19 22.95 29.03
CA GLU A 74 32.39 22.22 28.60
C GLU A 74 32.20 21.88 27.12
N ALA A 75 33.02 22.52 26.29
CA ALA A 75 33.13 22.27 24.86
C ALA A 75 33.75 20.89 24.63
N GLY A 76 32.94 19.84 24.76
CA GLY A 76 33.11 18.66 23.94
C GLY A 76 32.69 19.04 22.54
N GLU A 77 33.58 18.85 21.56
CA GLU A 77 33.32 18.99 20.13
C GLU A 77 32.24 17.97 19.72
N MET A 78 30.99 18.33 20.04
CA MET A 78 29.80 17.59 19.69
C MET A 78 29.64 17.83 18.19
N VAL A 79 30.09 16.89 17.36
CA VAL A 79 29.81 16.89 15.93
C VAL A 79 28.29 17.01 15.79
N GLU A 80 27.84 18.22 15.47
CA GLU A 80 26.43 18.56 15.39
C GLU A 80 25.86 17.77 14.21
N ARG A 81 25.19 16.65 14.51
CA ARG A 81 24.57 15.84 13.48
C ARG A 81 23.59 16.73 12.73
N PRO A 82 23.66 16.78 11.38
CA PRO A 82 22.79 17.66 10.61
C PRO A 82 21.31 17.38 10.93
N PRO A 83 20.45 18.39 10.81
CA PRO A 83 19.01 18.23 10.97
C PRO A 83 18.50 17.06 10.13
N ARG A 84 17.50 16.37 10.65
CA ARG A 84 16.91 15.19 10.01
C ARG A 84 16.48 15.45 8.57
N SER A 85 15.79 16.56 8.32
CA SER A 85 15.34 16.98 6.99
C SER A 85 16.50 17.21 6.02
N THR A 86 17.64 17.71 6.51
CA THR A 86 18.87 17.86 5.72
C THR A 86 19.40 16.50 5.27
N ARG A 87 19.34 15.46 6.11
CA ARG A 87 19.78 14.11 5.74
C ARG A 87 18.89 13.48 4.66
N VAL A 88 17.58 13.73 4.71
CA VAL A 88 16.63 13.28 3.67
C VAL A 88 16.91 14.02 2.37
N ALA A 89 17.02 15.35 2.42
CA ALA A 89 17.34 16.16 1.25
C ALA A 89 18.69 15.77 0.63
N GLU A 90 19.70 15.48 1.45
CA GLU A 90 21.00 15.00 0.99
C GLU A 90 20.91 13.61 0.35
N ALA A 91 20.19 12.66 0.99
CA ALA A 91 19.97 11.34 0.42
C ALA A 91 19.13 11.38 -0.88
N LEU A 92 18.24 12.37 -1.01
CA LEU A 92 17.46 12.62 -2.22
C LEU A 92 18.26 13.37 -3.28
N ALA A 93 19.20 14.23 -2.92
CA ALA A 93 20.05 14.97 -3.87
C ALA A 93 21.25 14.15 -4.34
N ASP A 94 21.58 13.05 -3.65
CA ASP A 94 22.64 12.14 -4.05
C ASP A 94 22.22 11.31 -5.26
N ASP A 95 22.47 11.86 -6.45
CA ASP A 95 22.25 11.25 -7.78
C ASP A 95 23.20 10.06 -8.08
N ASN A 96 23.96 9.57 -7.10
CA ASN A 96 24.81 8.41 -7.30
C ASN A 96 23.95 7.16 -7.61
N ALA A 97 24.00 6.73 -8.87
CA ALA A 97 23.29 5.60 -9.47
C ALA A 97 23.68 4.21 -8.91
N ASP A 98 24.42 4.15 -7.80
CA ASP A 98 25.07 2.93 -7.30
C ASP A 98 24.11 1.97 -6.56
N GLY A 99 22.78 2.10 -6.69
CA GLY A 99 21.79 1.31 -5.92
C GLY A 99 21.79 1.58 -4.40
N ARG A 100 22.84 2.22 -3.87
CA ARG A 100 23.00 2.56 -2.45
C ARG A 100 21.98 3.59 -1.95
N ARG A 101 21.37 4.38 -2.84
CA ARG A 101 20.34 5.37 -2.50
C ARG A 101 19.12 4.69 -1.88
N GLY A 102 18.58 3.65 -2.50
CA GLY A 102 17.43 2.91 -1.99
C GLY A 102 17.67 2.36 -0.58
N ALA A 103 18.81 1.70 -0.37
CA ALA A 103 19.18 1.17 0.95
C ALA A 103 19.28 2.27 2.03
N ARG A 104 19.82 3.45 1.70
CA ARG A 104 19.90 4.59 2.64
C ARG A 104 18.53 5.17 2.96
N LEU A 105 17.70 5.39 1.94
CA LEU A 105 16.33 5.88 2.13
C LEU A 105 15.52 4.92 3.01
N LEU A 106 15.65 3.62 2.75
CA LEU A 106 14.99 2.57 3.54
C LEU A 106 15.47 2.55 5.01
N ALA A 107 16.75 2.80 5.25
CA ALA A 107 17.30 2.88 6.61
C ALA A 107 16.79 4.12 7.37
N LEU A 108 16.58 5.25 6.68
CA LEU A 108 16.05 6.47 7.28
C LEU A 108 14.54 6.42 7.51
N PHE A 109 13.82 5.63 6.70
CA PHE A 109 12.36 5.59 6.62
C PHE A 109 11.64 5.50 7.99
N PRO A 110 12.00 4.58 8.91
CA PRO A 110 11.25 4.36 10.15
C PRO A 110 11.34 5.53 11.12
N GLU A 111 12.37 6.35 10.99
CA GLU A 111 12.55 7.46 11.90
C GLU A 111 11.79 8.72 11.40
N LEU A 112 11.28 8.72 10.15
CA LEU A 112 10.71 9.89 9.46
C LEU A 112 9.32 10.26 10.01
N THR A 113 8.96 11.54 9.89
CA THR A 113 7.57 11.94 10.12
C THR A 113 6.65 11.31 9.06
N PRO A 114 5.34 11.18 9.31
CA PRO A 114 4.42 10.62 8.32
C PRO A 114 4.46 11.32 6.96
N GLU A 115 4.62 12.66 6.96
CA GLU A 115 4.75 13.46 5.74
C GLU A 115 6.05 13.15 4.99
N GLU A 116 7.18 13.11 5.71
CA GLU A 116 8.48 12.76 5.13
C GLU A 116 8.49 11.31 4.57
N GLN A 117 7.76 10.39 5.20
CA GLN A 117 7.64 9.00 4.72
C GLN A 117 6.93 8.93 3.38
N VAL A 118 5.96 9.79 3.10
CA VAL A 118 5.27 9.84 1.79
C VAL A 118 6.24 10.27 0.69
N ASP A 119 7.01 11.34 0.92
CA ASP A 119 7.99 11.83 -0.06
C ASP A 119 9.07 10.78 -0.33
N VAL A 120 9.59 10.15 0.73
CA VAL A 120 10.59 9.09 0.60
C VAL A 120 10.01 7.83 -0.05
N ALA A 121 8.76 7.46 0.23
CA ALA A 121 8.10 6.35 -0.46
C ALA A 121 8.02 6.58 -1.98
N SER A 122 7.65 7.80 -2.41
CA SER A 122 7.62 8.15 -3.82
C SER A 122 9.01 8.10 -4.47
N ALA A 123 10.05 8.55 -3.77
CA ALA A 123 11.42 8.48 -4.28
C ALA A 123 11.93 7.03 -4.34
N MET A 124 11.64 6.21 -3.32
CA MET A 124 12.02 4.80 -3.28
C MET A 124 11.36 3.98 -4.40
N ALA A 125 10.08 4.23 -4.70
CA ALA A 125 9.38 3.58 -5.80
C ALA A 125 10.16 3.71 -7.12
N ALA A 126 10.62 4.93 -7.44
CA ALA A 126 11.36 5.19 -8.66
C ALA A 126 12.76 4.53 -8.71
N ASP A 127 13.43 4.35 -7.56
CA ASP A 127 14.87 4.07 -7.51
C ASP A 127 15.27 2.69 -6.97
N VAL A 128 14.37 2.01 -6.24
CA VAL A 128 14.71 0.72 -5.63
C VAL A 128 14.77 -0.35 -6.72
N ALA A 129 15.92 -1.00 -6.84
CA ALA A 129 16.09 -2.14 -7.73
C ALA A 129 15.33 -3.36 -7.20
N ASP A 130 14.92 -4.26 -8.09
CA ASP A 130 14.16 -5.47 -7.72
C ASP A 130 14.88 -6.34 -6.69
N ALA A 131 16.23 -6.38 -6.75
CA ALA A 131 17.07 -7.13 -5.82
C ALA A 131 16.95 -6.62 -4.36
N ASP A 132 16.71 -5.32 -4.18
CA ASP A 132 16.59 -4.68 -2.87
C ASP A 132 15.14 -4.59 -2.39
N TYR A 133 14.19 -4.94 -3.24
CA TYR A 133 12.77 -4.81 -2.97
C TYR A 133 12.31 -5.66 -1.77
N ALA A 134 12.98 -6.80 -1.49
CA ALA A 134 12.66 -7.62 -0.34
C ALA A 134 12.74 -6.83 0.99
N ALA A 135 13.66 -5.88 1.10
CA ALA A 135 13.80 -5.04 2.28
C ALA A 135 12.70 -3.97 2.36
N LEU A 136 12.24 -3.46 1.21
CA LEU A 136 11.09 -2.55 1.12
C LEU A 136 9.76 -3.26 1.41
N ALA A 137 9.61 -4.49 0.93
CA ALA A 137 8.44 -5.34 1.21
C ALA A 137 8.25 -5.55 2.71
N ALA A 138 9.33 -5.73 3.48
CA ALA A 138 9.25 -5.84 4.93
C ALA A 138 8.70 -4.56 5.60
N ARG A 139 8.91 -3.38 4.99
CA ARG A 139 8.31 -2.11 5.45
C ARG A 139 6.87 -1.94 5.00
N LEU A 140 6.55 -2.39 3.80
CA LEU A 140 5.17 -2.41 3.31
C LEU A 140 4.28 -3.36 4.12
N THR A 141 4.84 -4.28 4.91
CA THR A 141 4.09 -5.12 5.86
C THR A 141 4.05 -4.56 7.28
N ASP A 142 4.39 -3.29 7.50
CA ASP A 142 4.30 -2.66 8.82
C ASP A 142 2.95 -1.94 8.94
N PRO A 143 2.03 -2.35 9.85
CA PRO A 143 0.74 -1.67 10.01
C PRO A 143 0.87 -0.23 10.51
N GLY A 144 2.05 0.18 11.00
CA GLY A 144 2.33 1.56 11.40
C GLY A 144 2.70 2.50 10.24
N ILE A 145 2.79 2.00 9.00
CA ILE A 145 3.08 2.83 7.83
C ILE A 145 1.94 3.83 7.57
N PRO A 146 2.23 5.10 7.22
CA PRO A 146 1.21 6.03 6.78
C PRO A 146 0.48 5.49 5.54
N GLU A 147 -0.85 5.54 5.54
CA GLU A 147 -1.70 5.00 4.47
C GLU A 147 -1.27 5.45 3.08
N LEU A 148 -0.98 6.75 2.90
CA LEU A 148 -0.55 7.28 1.60
C LEU A 148 0.82 6.74 1.17
N ALA A 149 1.76 6.58 2.10
CA ALA A 149 3.06 5.98 1.80
C ALA A 149 2.89 4.49 1.41
N ALA A 150 2.02 3.77 2.12
CA ALA A 150 1.67 2.38 1.82
C ALA A 150 1.07 2.25 0.42
N ALA A 151 0.13 3.12 0.05
CA ALA A 151 -0.54 3.10 -1.25
C ALA A 151 0.43 3.35 -2.42
N ILE A 152 1.39 4.27 -2.24
CA ILE A 152 2.45 4.53 -3.23
C ILE A 152 3.32 3.28 -3.43
N LEU A 153 3.80 2.67 -2.34
CA LEU A 153 4.62 1.47 -2.39
C LEU A 153 3.85 0.26 -2.93
N LEU A 154 2.55 0.16 -2.63
CA LEU A 154 1.67 -0.88 -3.16
C LEU A 154 1.45 -0.72 -4.66
N THR A 155 1.36 0.52 -5.16
CA THR A 155 1.27 0.79 -6.60
C THR A 155 2.57 0.42 -7.30
N ASP A 156 3.72 0.81 -6.74
CA ASP A 156 5.03 0.45 -7.26
C ASP A 156 5.27 -1.07 -7.30
N LEU A 157 4.74 -1.80 -6.31
CA LEU A 157 4.78 -3.26 -6.27
C LEU A 157 4.22 -3.92 -7.54
N LEU A 158 3.30 -3.25 -8.26
CA LEU A 158 2.73 -3.77 -9.49
C LEU A 158 3.74 -3.94 -10.62
N ASP A 159 4.80 -3.13 -10.64
CA ASP A 159 5.83 -3.17 -11.67
C ASP A 159 6.96 -4.16 -11.34
N ARG A 160 6.87 -4.84 -10.20
CA ARG A 160 7.88 -5.79 -9.70
C ARG A 160 7.68 -7.21 -10.23
N PRO A 161 8.73 -8.06 -10.19
CA PRO A 161 8.62 -9.47 -10.53
C PRO A 161 7.47 -10.13 -9.78
N ALA A 162 6.69 -10.96 -10.47
CA ALA A 162 5.49 -11.61 -9.97
C ALA A 162 5.76 -12.40 -8.69
N THR A 163 6.93 -13.02 -8.56
CA THR A 163 7.31 -13.73 -7.33
C THR A 163 7.35 -12.77 -6.13
N THR A 164 7.96 -11.60 -6.28
CA THR A 164 8.03 -10.57 -5.24
C THR A 164 6.66 -9.93 -5.00
N ARG A 165 5.99 -9.53 -6.08
CA ARG A 165 4.67 -8.87 -6.06
C ARG A 165 3.62 -9.69 -5.35
N LEU A 166 3.39 -10.93 -5.77
CA LEU A 166 2.29 -11.75 -5.23
C LEU A 166 2.54 -12.16 -3.78
N ASN A 167 3.77 -12.51 -3.43
CA ASN A 167 4.10 -12.85 -2.05
C ASN A 167 3.99 -11.63 -1.12
N THR A 168 4.39 -10.45 -1.58
CA THR A 168 4.26 -9.22 -0.78
C THR A 168 2.80 -8.81 -0.62
N LEU A 169 2.00 -8.84 -1.70
CA LEU A 169 0.56 -8.58 -1.62
C LEU A 169 -0.13 -9.54 -0.62
N LEU A 170 0.25 -10.83 -0.62
CA LEU A 170 -0.28 -11.79 0.35
C LEU A 170 0.09 -11.44 1.79
N ALA A 171 1.34 -11.00 2.02
CA ALA A 171 1.79 -10.61 3.35
C ALA A 171 1.01 -9.41 3.88
N VAL A 172 0.74 -8.40 3.03
CA VAL A 172 -0.07 -7.22 3.37
C VAL A 172 -1.53 -7.60 3.61
N ALA A 173 -2.14 -8.37 2.69
CA ALA A 173 -3.54 -8.77 2.78
C ALA A 173 -3.86 -9.62 4.04
N ARG A 174 -2.86 -10.31 4.59
CA ARG A 174 -2.98 -11.09 5.83
C ARG A 174 -3.06 -10.25 7.10
N GLN A 175 -2.76 -8.96 7.04
CA GLN A 175 -2.73 -8.08 8.21
C GLN A 175 -4.04 -7.29 8.32
N PRO A 176 -4.94 -7.63 9.26
CA PRO A 176 -6.26 -6.98 9.33
C PRO A 176 -6.20 -5.48 9.66
N ASP A 177 -5.15 -5.04 10.35
CA ASP A 177 -4.99 -3.65 10.81
C ASP A 177 -4.13 -2.79 9.86
N HIS A 178 -3.68 -3.34 8.73
CA HIS A 178 -2.84 -2.61 7.80
C HIS A 178 -3.68 -1.66 6.93
N PRO A 179 -3.22 -0.41 6.68
CA PRO A 179 -4.05 0.62 6.04
C PRO A 179 -4.51 0.27 4.62
N VAL A 180 -3.75 -0.55 3.89
CA VAL A 180 -4.05 -0.96 2.51
C VAL A 180 -4.31 -2.46 2.35
N THR A 181 -4.83 -3.11 3.40
CA THR A 181 -5.14 -4.56 3.39
C THR A 181 -6.17 -4.94 2.34
N ASP A 182 -7.27 -4.19 2.28
CA ASP A 182 -8.35 -4.47 1.34
C ASP A 182 -7.90 -4.28 -0.11
N ASP A 183 -7.08 -3.25 -0.39
CA ASP A 183 -6.49 -3.02 -1.70
C ASP A 183 -5.55 -4.15 -2.09
N ALA A 184 -4.66 -4.58 -1.19
CA ALA A 184 -3.76 -5.71 -1.44
C ALA A 184 -4.53 -7.00 -1.76
N ARG A 185 -5.61 -7.28 -1.02
CA ARG A 185 -6.49 -8.43 -1.29
C ARG A 185 -7.20 -8.29 -2.64
N ALA A 186 -7.71 -7.11 -2.96
CA ALA A 186 -8.37 -6.85 -4.24
C ALA A 186 -7.41 -7.06 -5.42
N MET A 187 -6.16 -6.61 -5.31
CA MET A 187 -5.11 -6.80 -6.32
C MET A 187 -4.75 -8.28 -6.48
N LEU A 188 -4.65 -9.05 -5.39
CA LEU A 188 -4.49 -10.50 -5.46
C LEU A 188 -5.65 -11.18 -6.16
N ALA A 189 -6.89 -10.81 -5.81
CA ALA A 189 -8.09 -11.36 -6.43
C ALA A 189 -8.13 -11.06 -7.92
N ALA A 190 -7.74 -9.85 -8.32
CA ALA A 190 -7.64 -9.45 -9.72
C ALA A 190 -6.60 -10.30 -10.48
N GLN A 191 -5.43 -10.55 -9.89
CA GLN A 191 -4.39 -11.36 -10.53
C GLN A 191 -4.77 -12.84 -10.65
N LEU A 192 -5.36 -13.42 -9.59
CA LEU A 192 -5.70 -14.85 -9.54
C LEU A 192 -7.08 -15.15 -10.14
N GLY A 193 -7.88 -14.12 -10.44
CA GLY A 193 -9.22 -14.22 -10.99
C GLY A 193 -10.30 -14.63 -9.99
N GLN A 194 -9.98 -14.73 -8.70
CA GLN A 194 -10.91 -15.15 -7.66
C GLN A 194 -10.51 -14.58 -6.30
N ASP A 195 -11.50 -14.15 -5.51
CA ASP A 195 -11.35 -13.83 -4.10
C ASP A 195 -11.55 -15.11 -3.25
N HIS A 196 -10.57 -15.44 -2.42
CA HIS A 196 -10.60 -16.58 -1.50
C HIS A 196 -10.91 -16.17 -0.04
N GLY A 197 -11.29 -14.91 0.18
CA GLY A 197 -11.62 -14.39 1.51
C GLY A 197 -10.44 -14.50 2.46
N ALA A 198 -10.69 -15.05 3.66
CA ALA A 198 -9.68 -15.24 4.70
C ALA A 198 -8.96 -16.62 4.65
N ASP A 199 -9.14 -17.41 3.59
CA ASP A 199 -8.44 -18.69 3.41
C ASP A 199 -7.00 -18.44 2.90
N TRP A 200 -6.12 -18.04 3.82
CA TRP A 200 -4.74 -17.64 3.51
C TRP A 200 -3.86 -18.78 2.99
N GLU A 201 -4.19 -20.03 3.33
CA GLU A 201 -3.52 -21.21 2.81
C GLU A 201 -3.91 -21.46 1.35
N LEU A 202 -5.20 -21.29 1.03
CA LEU A 202 -5.67 -21.36 -0.36
C LEU A 202 -5.05 -20.26 -1.23
N TRP A 203 -4.96 -19.02 -0.72
CA TRP A 203 -4.24 -17.94 -1.40
C TRP A 203 -2.78 -18.31 -1.71
N ALA A 204 -2.03 -18.79 -0.72
CA ALA A 204 -0.61 -19.17 -0.90
C ALA A 204 -0.44 -20.31 -1.91
N LYS A 205 -1.32 -21.31 -1.86
CA LYS A 205 -1.36 -22.40 -2.83
C LYS A 205 -1.62 -21.88 -4.24
N LYS A 206 -2.59 -20.98 -4.41
CA LYS A 206 -2.97 -20.41 -5.71
C LYS A 206 -1.87 -19.54 -6.30
N ILE A 207 -1.16 -18.77 -5.47
CA ILE A 207 0.03 -18.04 -5.89
C ILE A 207 1.11 -19.00 -6.39
N SER A 208 1.37 -20.09 -5.67
CA SER A 208 2.37 -21.09 -6.07
C SER A 208 2.01 -21.76 -7.41
N GLU A 209 0.74 -22.13 -7.60
CA GLU A 209 0.22 -22.67 -8.87
C GLU A 209 0.34 -21.64 -10.02
N TRP A 210 0.03 -20.37 -9.73
CA TRP A 210 0.13 -19.28 -10.70
C TRP A 210 1.58 -19.04 -11.13
N LEU A 211 2.52 -18.95 -10.19
CA LEU A 211 3.95 -18.75 -10.45
C LEU A 211 4.55 -19.93 -11.23
N ALA A 212 4.12 -21.16 -10.95
CA ALA A 212 4.58 -22.35 -11.70
C ALA A 212 4.10 -22.36 -13.15
N SER A 213 2.96 -21.72 -13.45
CA SER A 213 2.39 -21.63 -14.80
C SER A 213 2.84 -20.38 -15.56
N HIS A 214 3.42 -19.39 -14.88
CA HIS A 214 3.90 -18.12 -15.45
C HIS A 214 5.35 -17.86 -15.00
N PRO A 215 6.32 -18.67 -15.47
CA PRO A 215 7.73 -18.45 -15.15
C PRO A 215 8.20 -17.11 -15.75
N GLU A 216 8.98 -16.37 -14.96
CA GLU A 216 9.59 -15.09 -15.33
C GLU A 216 10.87 -15.27 -16.16
#